data_AF-A0AAV7IUB6-F1
#
_entry.id   AF-A0AAV7IUB6-F1
#
_cell.length_a   1.000
_cell.length_b   1.000
_cell.length_c   1.000
_cell.angle_alpha   90.00
_cell.angle_beta   90.00
_cell.angle_gamma   90.00
#
_symmetry.space_group_name_H-M   'P 1'
#
loop_
_entity.id
_entity.type
_entity.pdbx_description
1 polymer ?
#
loop_
_entity_poly.entity_id
_entity_poly.type
_entity_poly.pdbx_seq_one_letter_code
_entity_poly.pdbx_strand_id
1 'polypeptide(L)'
;MAILARLGVNVAANIGFQYAAEMLPTVVRAQGVSLIHIIGYFAHIIGPYVIYLADVKKELPLICLGLIAIIDAFLTLTLPETLDQELPETLQEGNDFGKEQSCWWIPCLTSSHEKKKKYRRKVGAVNAGYNPGSLTKIDSTRL
;
A
#
# COMPACT_ATOMS: atom_id res chain seq x y z
N MET A 1 -14.00 5.66 -26.45
CA MET A 1 -13.34 4.63 -25.60
C MET A 1 -11.91 5.01 -25.19
N ALA A 2 -11.01 5.38 -26.11
CA ALA A 2 -9.62 5.72 -25.75
C ALA A 2 -9.45 6.90 -24.76
N ILE A 3 -10.30 7.93 -24.84
CA ILE A 3 -10.26 9.09 -23.92
C ILE A 3 -10.64 8.67 -22.50
N LEU A 4 -11.70 7.86 -22.34
CA LEU A 4 -12.10 7.33 -21.03
C LEU A 4 -11.00 6.46 -20.40
N ALA A 5 -10.38 5.59 -21.19
CA ALA A 5 -9.25 4.77 -20.74
C ALA A 5 -8.08 5.65 -20.29
N ARG A 6 -7.72 6.68 -21.07
CA ARG A 6 -6.66 7.62 -20.72
C ARG A 6 -6.99 8.40 -19.44
N LEU A 7 -8.23 8.87 -19.28
CA LEU A 7 -8.68 9.54 -18.07
C LEU A 7 -8.59 8.62 -16.85
N GLY A 8 -9.08 7.38 -16.96
CA GLY A 8 -9.02 6.41 -15.87
C GLY A 8 -7.59 6.12 -15.41
N VAL A 9 -6.67 5.89 -16.35
CA VAL A 9 -5.24 5.67 -16.05
C VAL A 9 -4.62 6.90 -15.37
N ASN A 10 -4.93 8.12 -15.84
CA ASN A 10 -4.41 9.34 -15.23
C ASN A 10 -4.91 9.55 -13.80
N VAL A 11 -6.21 9.34 -13.56
CA VAL A 11 -6.80 9.47 -12.22
C VAL A 11 -6.19 8.44 -11.26
N ALA A 12 -6.12 7.18 -11.68
CA ALA A 12 -5.52 6.11 -10.88
C ALA A 12 -4.05 6.41 -10.53
N ALA A 13 -3.26 6.86 -11.51
CA ALA A 13 -1.86 7.24 -11.28
C ALA A 13 -1.73 8.40 -10.28
N ASN A 14 -2.52 9.47 -10.44
CA ASN A 14 -2.47 10.62 -9.54
C ASN A 14 -2.84 10.25 -8.09
N ILE A 15 -3.93 9.48 -7.91
CA ILE A 15 -4.34 9.02 -6.58
C ILE A 15 -3.27 8.11 -5.98
N GLY A 16 -2.71 7.19 -6.77
CA GLY A 16 -1.65 6.28 -6.31
C GLY A 16 -0.41 7.02 -5.83
N PHE A 17 0.06 8.03 -6.57
CA PHE A 17 1.20 8.85 -6.16
C PHE A 17 0.90 9.68 -4.91
N GLN A 18 -0.30 10.27 -4.82
CA GLN A 18 -0.72 11.04 -3.65
C GLN A 18 -0.77 10.16 -2.39
N TYR A 19 -1.41 9.00 -2.50
CA TYR A 19 -1.50 8.03 -1.41
C TYR A 19 -0.12 7.54 -0.98
N ALA A 20 0.76 7.20 -1.93
CA ALA A 20 2.13 6.80 -1.61
C ALA A 20 2.89 7.91 -0.86
N ALA A 21 2.68 9.18 -1.19
CA ALA A 21 3.31 10.31 -0.51
C ALA A 21 2.77 10.53 0.91
N GLU A 22 1.49 10.25 1.15
CA GLU A 22 0.87 10.33 2.48
C GLU A 22 1.33 9.21 3.40
N MET A 23 1.57 8.03 2.82
CA MET A 23 2.09 6.87 3.53
C MET A 23 3.56 7.04 3.97
N LEU A 24 4.28 8.02 3.42
CA LEU A 24 5.66 8.31 3.76
C LEU A 24 5.75 9.31 4.93
N PRO A 25 6.57 9.03 5.96
CA PRO A 25 6.76 9.93 7.08
C PRO A 25 7.44 11.23 6.62
N THR A 26 7.04 12.34 7.22
CA THR A 26 7.37 13.71 6.74
C THR A 26 8.88 13.95 6.61
N VAL A 27 9.70 13.36 7.49
CA VAL A 27 11.16 13.47 7.49
C VAL A 27 11.84 12.90 6.23
N VAL A 28 11.23 11.91 5.57
CA VAL A 28 11.80 11.24 4.38
C VAL A 28 10.89 11.28 3.17
N ARG A 29 9.70 11.89 3.27
CA ARG A 29 8.72 11.96 2.18
C ARG A 29 9.33 12.42 0.86
N ALA A 30 10.10 13.50 0.85
CA ALA A 30 10.73 14.02 -0.36
C ALA A 30 11.70 13.01 -1.00
N GLN A 31 12.48 12.28 -0.19
CA GLN A 31 13.41 11.26 -0.66
C GLN A 31 12.68 10.02 -1.19
N GLY A 32 11.66 9.55 -0.45
CA GLY A 32 10.85 8.40 -0.85
C GLY A 32 10.09 8.65 -2.16
N VAL A 33 9.48 9.83 -2.32
CA VAL A 33 8.79 10.20 -3.57
C VAL A 33 9.77 10.27 -4.74
N SER A 34 10.99 10.76 -4.51
CA SER A 34 12.03 10.81 -5.56
C SER A 34 12.46 9.40 -6.00
N LEU A 35 12.59 8.45 -5.07
CA LEU A 35 12.89 7.06 -5.38
C LEU A 35 11.78 6.40 -6.20
N ILE A 36 10.51 6.64 -5.85
CA ILE A 36 9.35 6.15 -6.63
C ILE A 36 9.42 6.66 -8.07
N HIS A 37 9.77 7.94 -8.28
CA HIS A 37 9.91 8.50 -9.64
C HIS A 37 11.04 7.87 -10.42
N ILE A 38 12.19 7.60 -9.80
CA ILE A 38 13.33 6.94 -10.45
C ILE A 38 12.91 5.55 -10.95
N ILE A 39 12.20 4.77 -10.13
CA ILE A 39 11.65 3.46 -10.54
C ILE A 39 10.65 3.63 -11.70
N GLY A 40 9.78 4.65 -11.62
CA GLY A 40 8.85 4.99 -12.71
C GLY A 40 9.56 5.32 -14.03
N TYR A 41 10.71 6.01 -13.99
CA TYR A 41 11.50 6.29 -15.18
C TYR A 41 12.06 5.02 -15.81
N PHE A 42 12.52 4.05 -15.02
CA PHE A 42 12.94 2.75 -15.56
C PHE A 42 11.78 2.05 -16.29
N ALA A 43 10.57 2.06 -15.73
CA ALA A 43 9.39 1.53 -16.42
C ALA A 43 9.09 2.28 -17.72
N HIS A 44 9.27 3.61 -17.74
CA HIS A 44 9.06 4.43 -18.93
C HIS A 44 10.08 4.14 -20.04
N ILE A 45 11.35 3.91 -19.68
CA ILE A 45 12.42 3.54 -20.62
C ILE A 45 12.11 2.18 -21.24
N ILE A 46 11.56 1.23 -20.48
CA ILE A 46 11.19 -0.11 -20.97
C ILE A 46 9.97 -0.08 -21.90
N GLY A 47 9.04 0.87 -21.69
CA GLY A 47 7.80 1.02 -22.46
C GLY A 47 7.92 0.89 -23.99
N PRO A 48 8.75 1.69 -24.69
CA PRO A 48 8.89 1.59 -26.14
C PRO A 48 9.44 0.24 -26.62
N TYR A 49 10.27 -0.46 -25.83
CA TYR A 49 10.77 -1.79 -26.20
C TYR A 49 9.67 -2.84 -26.20
N VAL A 50 8.70 -2.73 -25.29
CA VAL A 50 7.52 -3.61 -25.27
C VAL A 50 6.65 -3.38 -26.51
N ILE A 51 6.52 -2.13 -26.94
CA ILE A 51 5.77 -1.79 -28.18
C ILE A 51 6.52 -2.27 -29.41
N TYR A 52 7.85 -2.13 -29.46
CA TYR A 52 8.67 -2.59 -30.58
C TYR A 52 8.55 -4.11 -30.82
N LEU A 53 8.26 -4.88 -29.77
CA LEU A 53 7.99 -6.32 -29.89
C LEU A 53 6.77 -6.64 -30.77
N ALA A 54 5.87 -5.67 -30.99
CA ALA A 54 4.74 -5.77 -31.90
C ALA A 54 5.15 -5.96 -33.36
N ASP A 55 6.34 -5.48 -33.75
CA ASP A 55 6.86 -5.57 -35.12
C ASP A 55 7.19 -7.02 -35.50
N VAL A 56 7.49 -7.86 -34.52
CA VAL A 56 7.71 -9.31 -34.73
C VAL A 56 6.36 -10.04 -34.77
N LYS A 57 5.50 -9.83 -33.76
CA LYS A 57 4.13 -10.36 -33.72
C LYS A 57 3.22 -9.43 -32.93
N LYS A 58 2.04 -9.12 -33.49
CA LYS A 58 1.04 -8.19 -32.91
C LYS A 58 0.50 -8.61 -31.53
N GLU A 59 0.55 -9.89 -31.19
CA GLU A 59 0.00 -10.43 -29.93
C GLU A 59 1.01 -10.39 -28.76
N LEU A 60 2.31 -10.31 -29.05
CA LEU A 60 3.37 -10.35 -28.04
C LEU A 60 3.30 -9.19 -27.01
N PRO A 61 3.04 -7.93 -27.39
CA PRO A 61 2.97 -6.84 -26.43
C PRO A 61 1.89 -7.05 -25.37
N LEU A 62 0.75 -7.62 -25.76
CA LEU A 62 -0.37 -7.88 -24.85
C LEU A 62 -0.01 -8.97 -23.84
N ILE A 63 0.66 -10.03 -24.29
CA ILE A 63 1.15 -11.10 -23.41
C ILE A 63 2.20 -10.55 -22.45
N CYS A 64 3.15 -9.75 -22.93
CA CYS A 64 4.18 -9.13 -22.08
C CYS A 64 3.57 -8.22 -21.01
N LEU A 65 2.61 -7.37 -21.37
CA LEU A 65 1.90 -6.53 -20.39
C LEU A 65 1.11 -7.36 -19.38
N GLY A 66 0.47 -8.45 -19.82
CA GLY A 66 -0.22 -9.39 -18.93
C GLY A 66 0.72 -10.07 -17.93
N LEU A 67 1.89 -10.51 -18.37
CA LEU A 67 2.90 -11.13 -17.50
C LEU A 67 3.43 -10.13 -16.46
N ILE A 68 3.72 -8.89 -16.88
CA ILE A 68 4.15 -7.82 -15.97
C ILE A 68 3.06 -7.53 -14.93
N ALA A 69 1.79 -7.47 -15.35
CA ALA A 69 0.67 -7.25 -14.43
C ALA A 69 0.49 -8.40 -13.42
N ILE A 70 0.71 -9.65 -13.82
CA ILE A 70 0.67 -10.80 -12.89
C ILE A 70 1.80 -10.72 -11.86
N ILE A 71 3.02 -10.36 -12.31
CA ILE A 71 4.16 -10.19 -11.42
C ILE A 71 3.90 -9.04 -10.43
N ASP A 72 3.36 -7.91 -10.92
CA ASP A 72 3.01 -6.75 -10.10
C ASP A 72 1.90 -7.08 -9.08
N ALA A 73 0.87 -7.83 -9.49
CA ALA A 73 -0.17 -8.30 -8.59
C ALA A 73 0.38 -9.24 -7.52
N PHE A 74 1.30 -10.14 -7.89
CA PHE A 74 1.95 -11.04 -6.93
C PHE A 74 2.83 -10.26 -5.95
N LEU A 75 3.61 -9.29 -6.43
CA LEU A 75 4.42 -8.42 -5.58
C LEU A 75 3.55 -7.59 -4.63
N THR A 76 2.43 -7.06 -5.12
CA THR A 76 1.47 -6.32 -4.30
C THR A 76 0.82 -7.22 -3.24
N LEU A 77 0.58 -8.50 -3.55
CA LEU A 77 0.06 -9.47 -2.58
C LEU A 77 1.08 -9.78 -1.47
N THR A 78 2.38 -9.69 -1.75
CA THR A 78 3.43 -9.83 -0.73
C THR A 78 3.60 -8.60 0.16
N LEU A 79 2.95 -7.48 -0.19
CA LEU A 79 3.01 -6.26 0.59
C LEU A 79 2.22 -6.45 1.89
N PRO A 80 2.82 -6.17 3.07
CA PRO A 80 2.12 -6.31 4.35
C PRO A 80 0.85 -5.44 4.33
N GLU A 81 -0.29 -6.03 4.68
CA GLU A 81 -1.55 -5.30 4.71
C GLU A 81 -1.46 -4.16 5.73
N THR A 82 -1.65 -2.92 5.26
CA THR A 82 -1.67 -1.70 6.07
C THR A 82 -3.05 -1.41 6.67
N LEU A 83 -4.06 -2.24 6.36
CA LEU A 83 -5.44 -2.08 6.81
C LEU A 83 -5.55 -2.27 8.32
N ASP A 84 -6.28 -1.37 9.00
CA ASP A 84 -6.49 -1.38 10.46
C ASP A 84 -5.21 -1.26 11.31
N GLN A 85 -4.08 -0.86 10.73
CA GLN A 85 -2.82 -0.60 11.44
C GLN A 85 -2.51 0.89 11.47
N GLU A 86 -2.01 1.40 12.59
CA GLU A 86 -1.47 2.76 12.64
C GLU A 86 -0.24 2.83 11.75
N LEU A 87 -0.23 3.84 10.88
CA LEU A 87 0.89 4.05 10.01
C LEU A 87 2.07 4.57 10.83
N PRO A 88 3.27 3.99 10.70
CA PRO A 88 4.44 4.48 11.43
C PRO A 88 4.75 5.92 11.03
N GLU A 89 4.73 6.83 12.00
CA GLU A 89 5.04 8.25 11.77
C GLU A 89 6.56 8.51 11.82
N THR A 90 7.32 7.58 12.40
CA THR A 90 8.77 7.67 12.52
C THR A 90 9.50 6.57 11.76
N LEU A 91 10.76 6.83 11.36
CA LEU A 91 11.61 5.84 10.70
C LEU A 91 11.85 4.60 11.56
N GLN A 92 11.95 4.77 12.87
CA GLN A 92 12.18 3.68 13.80
C GLN A 92 10.97 2.73 13.85
N GLU A 93 9.76 3.29 13.92
CA GLU A 93 8.52 2.50 13.85
C GLU A 93 8.36 1.83 12.48
N GLY A 94 8.75 2.50 11.39
CA GLY A 94 8.74 1.93 10.05
C GLY A 94 9.69 0.73 9.90
N ASN A 95 10.83 0.74 10.59
CA ASN A 95 11.75 -0.40 10.64
C ASN A 95 11.22 -1.57 11.48
N ASP A 96 10.38 -1.28 12.48
CA ASP A 96 9.72 -2.31 13.29
C ASP A 96 8.39 -2.78 12.67
N PHE A 97 7.84 -2.02 11.72
CA PHE A 97 6.66 -2.35 10.94
C PHE A 97 6.97 -3.54 10.01
N GLY A 98 6.12 -4.58 10.06
CA GLY A 98 6.27 -5.77 9.21
C GLY A 98 7.14 -6.90 9.76
N LYS A 99 7.93 -6.71 10.84
CA LYS A 99 8.75 -7.80 11.44
C LYS A 99 7.94 -9.01 11.92
N GLU A 100 6.67 -8.81 12.25
CA GLU A 100 5.76 -9.87 12.71
C GLU A 100 4.79 -10.36 11.61
N GLN A 101 4.87 -9.82 10.39
CA GLN A 101 3.98 -10.17 9.30
C GLN A 101 4.69 -11.11 8.32
N SER A 102 4.10 -12.28 8.04
CA SER A 102 4.61 -13.20 7.03
C SER A 102 4.23 -12.71 5.63
N CYS A 103 5.17 -12.75 4.67
CA CYS A 103 4.99 -12.29 3.29
C CYS A 103 3.89 -13.02 2.50
N TRP A 104 3.30 -14.08 3.07
CA TRP A 104 2.27 -14.92 2.47
C TRP A 104 0.92 -14.84 3.22
N TRP A 105 0.71 -13.81 4.02
CA TRP A 105 -0.52 -13.65 4.79
C TRP A 105 -1.62 -13.03 3.92
N ILE A 106 -2.51 -13.87 3.38
CA ILE A 106 -3.70 -13.46 2.63
C ILE A 106 -4.80 -13.08 3.64
N PRO A 107 -5.17 -11.80 3.79
CA PRO A 107 -6.18 -11.35 4.76
C PRO A 107 -7.56 -11.91 4.45
N CYS A 108 -7.86 -12.12 3.16
CA CYS A 108 -9.15 -12.58 2.67
C CYS A 108 -9.54 -13.99 3.16
N LEU A 109 -8.60 -14.76 3.73
CA LEU A 109 -8.82 -16.15 4.16
C LEU A 109 -8.66 -16.37 5.67
N THR A 110 -8.29 -15.36 6.47
CA THR A 110 -8.05 -15.54 7.91
C THR A 110 -8.62 -14.38 8.72
N SER A 111 -9.58 -14.69 9.61
CA SER A 111 -10.23 -13.72 10.49
C SER A 111 -9.24 -13.07 11.47
N SER A 112 -9.15 -11.74 11.38
CA SER A 112 -8.18 -10.85 12.02
C SER A 112 -8.49 -10.55 13.51
N HIS A 113 -8.69 -11.58 14.35
CA HIS A 113 -9.05 -11.36 15.76
C HIS A 113 -7.84 -11.18 16.69
N GLU A 114 -6.73 -11.89 16.45
CA GLU A 114 -5.56 -11.90 17.34
C GLU A 114 -4.71 -10.61 17.23
N LYS A 115 -4.51 -10.09 16.01
CA LYS A 115 -3.69 -8.87 15.77
C LYS A 115 -4.32 -7.62 16.43
N LYS A 116 -5.65 -7.51 16.39
CA LYS A 116 -6.44 -6.41 16.99
C LYS A 116 -6.36 -6.37 18.53
N LYS A 117 -6.00 -7.48 19.18
CA LYS A 117 -5.80 -7.57 20.64
C LYS A 117 -4.41 -7.10 21.06
N LYS A 118 -3.37 -7.42 20.27
CA LYS A 118 -1.97 -7.06 20.55
C LYS A 118 -1.71 -5.55 20.37
N TYR A 119 -2.29 -4.94 19.33
CA TYR A 119 -2.18 -3.50 19.07
C TYR A 119 -2.88 -2.65 20.16
N ARG A 120 -4.12 -2.98 20.57
CA ARG A 120 -4.81 -2.31 21.70
C ARG A 120 -4.02 -2.37 23.02
N ARG A 121 -3.32 -3.47 23.28
CA ARG A 121 -2.48 -3.64 24.48
C ARG A 121 -1.23 -2.76 24.43
N LYS A 122 -0.65 -2.55 23.24
CA LYS A 122 0.50 -1.65 23.02
C LYS A 122 0.10 -0.19 23.18
N VAL A 123 -1.00 0.24 22.55
CA VAL A 123 -1.54 1.61 22.70
C VAL A 123 -1.91 1.93 24.15
N GLY A 124 -2.46 0.96 24.89
CA GLY A 124 -2.73 1.12 26.33
C GLY A 124 -1.49 1.17 27.22
N ALA A 125 -0.34 0.66 26.76
CA ALA A 125 0.93 0.70 27.50
C ALA A 125 1.78 1.95 27.20
N VAL A 126 1.68 2.49 25.98
CA VAL A 126 2.39 3.72 25.57
C VAL A 126 1.72 4.97 26.17
N ASN A 127 0.40 4.94 26.35
CA ASN A 127 -0.32 5.97 27.10
C ASN A 127 -0.23 5.70 28.61
N ALA A 128 0.90 6.02 29.24
CA ALA A 128 1.06 5.94 30.69
C ALA A 128 0.10 6.86 31.50
N GLY A 129 -0.72 7.68 30.82
CA GLY A 129 -1.82 8.44 31.40
C GLY A 129 -3.23 7.84 31.19
N TYR A 130 -3.34 6.65 30.58
CA TYR A 130 -4.64 6.03 30.29
C TYR A 130 -5.21 5.35 31.53
N ASN A 131 -6.18 6.00 32.17
CA ASN A 131 -6.90 5.45 33.32
C ASN A 131 -8.05 4.55 32.79
N PRO A 132 -8.02 3.22 33.02
CA PRO A 132 -8.99 2.29 32.44
C PRO A 132 -10.45 2.49 32.91
N GLY A 133 -10.70 3.43 33.82
CA GLY A 133 -12.03 3.81 34.31
C GLY A 133 -12.75 4.92 33.54
N SER A 134 -12.15 5.55 32.51
CA SER A 134 -12.78 6.70 31.81
C SER A 134 -13.65 6.33 30.60
N LEU A 135 -13.85 5.05 30.30
CA LEU A 135 -14.80 4.61 29.28
C LEU A 135 -16.21 4.67 29.86
N THR A 136 -16.75 5.87 30.02
CA THR A 136 -18.20 6.03 30.10
C THR A 136 -18.77 5.60 28.75
N LYS A 137 -19.40 4.42 28.72
CA LYS A 137 -20.27 4.03 27.62
C LYS A 137 -21.36 5.10 27.51
N ILE A 138 -21.26 5.94 26.49
CA ILE A 138 -22.35 6.83 26.11
C ILE A 138 -23.42 5.89 25.53
N ASP A 139 -24.43 5.60 26.34
CA ASP A 139 -25.56 4.76 26.00
C ASP A 139 -26.45 5.52 25.00
N SER A 140 -26.32 5.19 23.71
CA SER A 140 -27.10 5.81 22.63
C SER A 140 -28.56 5.35 22.57
N THR A 141 -29.08 4.72 23.63
CA THR A 141 -30.48 4.22 23.69
C THR A 141 -31.46 5.21 24.32
N ARG A 142 -31.09 6.49 24.45
CA ARG A 142 -32.04 7.58 24.74
C ARG A 142 -32.09 8.60 23.61
N LEU A 143 -32.89 8.25 22.58
CA LEU A 143 -33.70 9.18 21.80
C LEU A 143 -35.08 8.54 21.63
#